data_AF-A0ABD5R0C5-F1
#
_entry.id   AF-A0ABD5R0C5-F1
#
_cell.length_a   1.000
_cell.length_b   1.000
_cell.length_c   1.000
_cell.angle_alpha   90.00
_cell.angle_beta   90.00
_cell.angle_gamma   90.00
#
_symmetry.space_group_name_H-M   'P 1'
#
loop_
_entity.id
_entity.type
_entity.pdbx_description
1 polymer ?
#
loop_
_entity_poly.entity_id
_entity_poly.type
_entity_poly.pdbx_seq_one_letter_code
_entity_poly.pdbx_strand_id
1 'polypeptide(L)'
;MELSRRGVLGGLGAACAVGAVGFAGAASVGDEDGDGSGAGAGSDADDGPTAAGDGSGTDGSEGDSEGSTATSVAVDPDAPFEARLLREDGGSDDDSGDGLFDASELDYVQGVTEDEGEHLVGISLSTEGEESFHERLEAAGATDDPEPFAVSMTLDGEEVRRVDLDESTVAALTDEEWGGVLTLPFESAETAESVYASLASE
;
A
#
# COMPACT_ATOMS: atom_id res chain seq x y z
N MET A 1 26.25 -53.94 18.49
CA MET A 1 26.65 -52.72 19.21
C MET A 1 25.96 -51.56 18.53
N GLU A 2 24.77 -51.25 19.03
CA GLU A 2 24.03 -50.04 18.73
C GLU A 2 24.83 -48.86 19.27
N LEU A 3 25.15 -47.90 18.41
CA LEU A 3 25.58 -46.58 18.82
C LEU A 3 24.77 -45.57 18.01
N SER A 4 23.60 -45.28 18.58
CA SER A 4 22.87 -44.04 18.42
C SER A 4 23.82 -42.85 18.33
N ARG A 5 23.70 -42.07 17.25
CA ARG A 5 24.09 -40.67 17.24
C ARG A 5 22.89 -39.87 16.77
N ARG A 6 22.07 -39.55 17.76
CA ARG A 6 21.00 -38.56 17.74
C ARG A 6 21.67 -37.19 17.60
N GLY A 7 21.71 -36.66 16.37
CA GLY A 7 22.08 -35.28 16.10
C GLY A 7 20.80 -34.46 15.93
N VAL A 8 20.57 -33.56 16.88
CA VAL A 8 19.52 -32.55 16.87
C VAL A 8 20.04 -31.34 16.09
N LEU A 9 19.26 -30.83 15.16
CA LEU A 9 19.32 -29.50 14.53
C LEU A 9 17.88 -29.34 14.00
N GLY A 10 16.96 -28.65 14.68
CA GLY A 10 17.11 -27.27 15.12
C GLY A 10 16.82 -26.31 13.98
N GLY A 11 15.79 -26.58 13.18
CA GLY A 11 15.28 -25.64 12.16
C GLY A 11 14.13 -24.84 12.76
N LEU A 12 14.45 -23.73 13.40
CA LEU A 12 13.50 -22.69 13.74
C LEU A 12 13.15 -22.00 12.40
N GLY A 13 12.00 -22.34 11.82
CA GLY A 13 11.44 -21.55 10.74
C GLY A 13 10.95 -20.24 11.33
N ALA A 14 11.73 -19.18 11.20
CA ALA A 14 11.22 -17.83 11.35
C ALA A 14 10.32 -17.59 10.13
N ALA A 15 9.02 -17.78 10.30
CA ALA A 15 8.06 -17.10 9.46
C ALA A 15 8.11 -15.64 9.94
N CYS A 16 8.91 -14.81 9.28
CA CYS A 16 8.70 -13.37 9.37
C CYS A 16 7.32 -13.15 8.76
N ALA A 17 6.34 -12.85 9.61
CA ALA A 17 5.13 -12.22 9.12
C ALA A 17 5.60 -10.84 8.67
N VAL A 18 5.85 -10.67 7.36
CA VAL A 18 6.13 -9.36 6.80
C VAL A 18 4.79 -8.63 6.84
N GLY A 19 4.66 -7.68 7.75
CA GLY A 19 3.45 -6.88 7.90
C GLY A 19 3.41 -5.84 6.80
N ALA A 20 2.65 -6.09 5.73
CA ALA A 20 2.38 -5.03 4.75
C ALA A 20 1.57 -3.93 5.46
N VAL A 21 2.12 -2.71 5.51
CA VAL A 21 1.37 -1.54 5.94
C VAL A 21 0.56 -1.05 4.76
N GLY A 22 -0.76 -1.18 4.88
CA GLY A 22 -1.71 -0.55 3.98
C GLY A 22 -1.96 0.89 4.42
N PHE A 23 -1.79 1.82 3.49
CA PHE A 23 -2.21 3.20 3.68
C PHE A 23 -3.74 3.31 3.60
N ALA A 24 -4.42 2.90 4.67
CA ALA A 24 -5.87 3.01 4.81
C ALA A 24 -6.24 4.42 5.34
N GLY A 25 -6.07 5.44 4.49
CA GLY A 25 -6.35 6.84 4.80
C GLY A 25 -7.18 7.51 3.70
N ALA A 26 -7.97 8.53 4.07
CA ALA A 26 -8.88 9.25 3.19
C ALA A 26 -8.14 9.79 1.96
N ALA A 27 -8.31 9.11 0.83
CA ALA A 27 -7.79 9.54 -0.45
C ALA A 27 -8.41 10.88 -0.81
N SER A 28 -7.57 11.90 -1.04
CA SER A 28 -8.00 13.08 -1.77
C SER A 28 -7.08 13.23 -2.97
N VAL A 29 -7.51 12.67 -4.10
CA VAL A 29 -7.03 13.16 -5.39
C VAL A 29 -7.87 14.40 -5.66
N GLY A 30 -7.27 15.56 -5.45
CA GLY A 30 -7.91 16.84 -5.72
C GLY A 30 -8.04 17.06 -7.22
N ASP A 31 -9.11 16.55 -7.84
CA ASP A 31 -9.67 17.19 -9.02
C ASP A 31 -10.21 18.55 -8.54
N GLU A 32 -9.43 19.60 -8.79
CA GLU A 32 -9.83 20.98 -8.51
C GLU A 32 -10.97 21.40 -9.44
N ASP A 33 -12.18 20.91 -9.17
CA ASP A 33 -13.43 21.35 -9.79
C ASP A 33 -14.56 21.37 -8.75
N GLY A 34 -14.57 22.46 -7.96
CA GLY A 34 -15.76 23.25 -7.68
C GLY A 34 -17.04 22.61 -7.08
N ASP A 35 -17.35 23.09 -5.87
CA ASP A 35 -18.70 23.40 -5.35
C ASP A 35 -19.54 22.29 -4.69
N GLY A 36 -19.73 22.43 -3.37
CA GLY A 36 -21.09 22.43 -2.83
C GLY A 36 -21.51 21.27 -1.92
N SER A 37 -21.41 21.54 -0.61
CA SER A 37 -22.33 21.13 0.49
C SER A 37 -23.40 20.05 0.26
N GLY A 38 -23.50 19.12 1.21
CA GLY A 38 -24.82 18.59 1.60
C GLY A 38 -24.85 17.31 2.44
N ALA A 39 -24.75 17.46 3.76
CA ALA A 39 -25.16 16.43 4.71
C ALA A 39 -26.67 16.10 4.63
N GLY A 40 -27.07 14.85 4.87
CA GLY A 40 -28.47 14.55 5.17
C GLY A 40 -28.89 13.08 5.12
N ALA A 41 -29.11 12.51 6.31
CA ALA A 41 -29.65 11.19 6.61
C ALA A 41 -31.02 10.84 5.98
N GLY A 42 -31.32 9.53 5.91
CA GLY A 42 -32.67 9.01 5.73
C GLY A 42 -32.76 7.49 5.89
N SER A 43 -33.31 7.06 7.03
CA SER A 43 -33.56 5.66 7.43
C SER A 43 -34.85 5.05 6.83
N ASP A 44 -34.97 3.72 7.02
CA ASP A 44 -36.19 2.90 7.09
C ASP A 44 -36.84 2.39 5.78
N ALA A 45 -36.85 1.06 5.56
CA ALA A 45 -38.01 0.22 5.90
C ALA A 45 -37.89 -1.25 5.43
N ASP A 46 -38.31 -2.11 6.37
CA ASP A 46 -38.71 -3.52 6.36
C ASP A 46 -39.65 -3.97 5.21
N ASP A 47 -39.53 -5.22 4.73
CA ASP A 47 -40.60 -6.29 4.67
C ASP A 47 -40.18 -7.46 3.72
N GLY A 48 -40.38 -8.72 4.14
CA GLY A 48 -40.03 -9.97 3.40
C GLY A 48 -41.14 -10.48 2.45
N PRO A 49 -41.36 -11.81 2.26
CA PRO A 49 -40.46 -12.97 2.23
C PRO A 49 -40.68 -13.94 1.02
N THR A 50 -39.77 -14.93 0.89
CA THR A 50 -39.84 -16.24 0.18
C THR A 50 -40.23 -16.35 -1.31
N ALA A 51 -39.33 -16.95 -2.12
CA ALA A 51 -39.72 -17.86 -3.21
C ALA A 51 -38.65 -18.95 -3.40
N ALA A 52 -39.09 -20.20 -3.32
CA ALA A 52 -38.30 -21.40 -3.57
C ALA A 52 -37.97 -21.56 -5.06
N GLY A 53 -36.73 -21.96 -5.35
CA GLY A 53 -36.27 -22.35 -6.67
C GLY A 53 -35.34 -23.55 -6.55
N ASP A 54 -35.94 -24.73 -6.60
CA ASP A 54 -35.28 -26.03 -6.78
C ASP A 54 -34.65 -26.08 -8.18
N GLY A 55 -33.34 -26.32 -8.26
CA GLY A 55 -32.57 -26.26 -9.51
C GLY A 55 -31.29 -27.08 -9.41
N SER A 56 -31.45 -28.37 -9.63
CA SER A 56 -30.43 -29.41 -9.71
C SER A 56 -29.32 -29.14 -10.75
N GLY A 57 -28.06 -29.21 -10.31
CA GLY A 57 -26.91 -29.84 -11.00
C GLY A 57 -26.30 -29.22 -12.26
N THR A 58 -25.10 -28.66 -12.12
CA THR A 58 -23.92 -28.80 -13.02
C THR A 58 -22.72 -28.29 -12.20
N ASP A 59 -21.81 -29.14 -11.70
CA ASP A 59 -20.63 -29.70 -12.36
C ASP A 59 -19.95 -28.73 -13.34
N GLY A 60 -18.71 -28.34 -13.01
CA GLY A 60 -17.83 -27.58 -13.89
C GLY A 60 -17.55 -26.15 -13.45
N SER A 61 -16.78 -26.01 -12.37
CA SER A 61 -15.52 -25.27 -12.33
C SER A 61 -15.15 -25.12 -10.87
N GLU A 62 -14.18 -25.92 -10.44
CA GLU A 62 -13.27 -25.55 -9.37
C GLU A 62 -12.70 -24.19 -9.81
N GLY A 63 -13.37 -23.11 -9.41
CA GLY A 63 -12.77 -21.81 -9.36
C GLY A 63 -11.69 -21.96 -8.32
N ASP A 64 -10.48 -22.25 -8.79
CA ASP A 64 -9.27 -21.79 -8.17
C ASP A 64 -9.53 -20.34 -7.76
N SER A 65 -9.96 -20.15 -6.52
CA SER A 65 -9.52 -19.02 -5.73
C SER A 65 -8.07 -19.35 -5.36
N GLU A 66 -7.22 -19.56 -6.38
CA GLU A 66 -5.86 -19.12 -6.29
C GLU A 66 -6.02 -17.63 -6.00
N GLY A 67 -5.81 -17.24 -4.75
CA GLY A 67 -5.53 -15.85 -4.46
C GLY A 67 -4.52 -15.45 -5.50
N SER A 68 -4.94 -14.60 -6.44
CA SER A 68 -4.09 -14.17 -7.55
C SER A 68 -2.88 -13.61 -6.86
N THR A 69 -1.82 -14.40 -6.81
CA THR A 69 -0.57 -13.99 -6.21
C THR A 69 -0.05 -13.07 -7.29
N ALA A 70 -0.47 -11.82 -7.19
CA ALA A 70 -0.13 -10.78 -8.14
C ALA A 70 1.37 -10.90 -8.38
N THR A 71 1.73 -11.05 -9.65
CA THR A 71 3.12 -11.35 -10.00
C THR A 71 3.96 -10.16 -9.54
N SER A 72 4.98 -10.41 -8.73
CA SER A 72 5.98 -9.42 -8.38
C SER A 72 7.03 -9.36 -9.48
N VAL A 73 7.35 -8.14 -9.90
CA VAL A 73 8.35 -7.84 -10.94
C VAL A 73 9.35 -6.85 -10.37
N ALA A 74 10.59 -6.92 -10.84
CA ALA A 74 11.62 -5.94 -10.46
C ALA A 74 11.20 -4.53 -10.89
N VAL A 75 11.50 -3.54 -10.06
CA VAL A 75 11.24 -2.13 -10.40
C VAL A 75 12.27 -1.63 -11.41
N ASP A 76 11.82 -0.80 -12.35
CA ASP A 76 12.69 0.03 -13.18
C ASP A 76 13.18 1.23 -12.36
N PRO A 77 14.49 1.33 -12.04
CA PRO A 77 15.01 2.37 -11.16
C PRO A 77 15.02 3.76 -11.81
N ASP A 78 14.79 3.84 -13.12
CA ASP A 78 14.70 5.09 -13.88
C ASP A 78 13.22 5.54 -14.05
N ALA A 79 12.26 4.81 -13.47
CA ALA A 79 10.85 5.16 -13.52
C ALA A 79 10.62 6.53 -12.84
N PRO A 80 9.77 7.40 -13.42
CA PRO A 80 9.53 8.74 -12.90
C PRO A 80 8.54 8.71 -11.71
N PHE A 81 8.83 7.86 -10.71
CA PHE A 81 8.01 7.70 -9.52
C PHE A 81 8.77 8.21 -8.29
N GLU A 82 8.15 9.12 -7.56
CA GLU A 82 8.73 9.75 -6.38
C GLU A 82 7.69 9.86 -5.26
N ALA A 83 8.09 9.56 -4.03
CA ALA A 83 7.35 9.82 -2.82
C ALA A 83 8.00 10.96 -2.04
N ARG A 84 7.20 11.92 -1.59
CA ARG A 84 7.64 13.13 -0.88
C ARG A 84 6.83 13.33 0.38
N LEU A 85 7.50 13.86 1.39
CA LEU A 85 6.91 14.22 2.66
C LEU A 85 6.52 15.70 2.65
N LEU A 86 5.22 15.96 2.71
CA LEU A 86 4.62 17.29 2.78
C LEU A 86 4.29 17.62 4.23
N ARG A 87 4.47 18.89 4.63
CA ARG A 87 4.03 19.42 5.92
C ARG A 87 2.86 20.36 5.71
N GLU A 88 1.72 20.06 6.31
CA GLU A 88 0.46 20.76 6.08
C GLU A 88 0.24 21.96 7.00
N ASP A 89 0.90 22.00 8.17
CA ASP A 89 0.76 23.09 9.15
C ASP A 89 1.58 24.37 8.79
N GLY A 90 2.11 24.47 7.56
CA GLY A 90 2.65 25.73 7.01
C GLY A 90 4.15 25.98 7.25
N GLY A 91 4.99 24.96 7.07
CA GLY A 91 6.42 25.01 7.44
C GLY A 91 7.44 25.43 6.37
N SER A 92 7.11 25.43 5.08
CA SER A 92 8.07 25.80 4.02
C SER A 92 7.35 26.45 2.83
N ASP A 93 7.81 27.60 2.37
CA ASP A 93 7.42 28.25 1.10
C ASP A 93 7.75 27.40 -0.16
N ASP A 94 8.26 26.18 0.04
CA ASP A 94 8.53 25.19 -1.00
C ASP A 94 7.43 24.15 -0.94
N ASP A 95 6.42 24.32 -1.81
CA ASP A 95 5.29 23.40 -2.02
C ASP A 95 5.76 21.98 -2.42
N SER A 96 7.07 21.79 -2.66
CA SER A 96 7.64 20.59 -3.24
C SER A 96 7.90 19.44 -2.25
N GLY A 97 7.81 19.67 -0.92
CA GLY A 97 8.09 18.65 0.10
C GLY A 97 9.55 18.21 0.19
N ASP A 98 9.90 17.46 1.24
CA ASP A 98 11.19 16.76 1.35
C ASP A 98 11.08 15.40 0.65
N GLY A 99 12.11 14.99 -0.10
CA GLY A 99 12.11 13.70 -0.80
C GLY A 99 12.14 12.54 0.21
N LEU A 100 11.20 11.61 0.10
CA LEU A 100 11.08 10.48 1.03
C LEU A 100 11.65 9.18 0.44
N PHE A 101 11.30 8.85 -0.80
CA PHE A 101 11.99 7.84 -1.61
C PHE A 101 11.65 7.96 -3.10
N ASP A 102 12.45 7.34 -3.97
CA ASP A 102 12.18 7.26 -5.41
C ASP A 102 12.27 5.82 -5.94
N ALA A 103 11.95 5.61 -7.23
CA ALA A 103 11.95 4.30 -7.87
C ALA A 103 13.27 3.53 -7.74
N SER A 104 14.41 4.21 -7.64
CA SER A 104 15.72 3.57 -7.49
C SER A 104 15.94 2.90 -6.13
N GLU A 105 15.08 3.22 -5.15
CA GLU A 105 15.10 2.66 -3.80
C GLU A 105 14.12 1.49 -3.62
N LEU A 106 13.45 1.07 -4.71
CA LEU A 106 12.50 -0.05 -4.72
C LEU A 106 13.13 -1.33 -5.30
N ASP A 107 12.78 -2.49 -4.73
CA ASP A 107 13.24 -3.81 -5.17
C ASP A 107 12.23 -4.46 -6.13
N TYR A 108 10.95 -4.49 -5.74
CA TYR A 108 9.87 -5.10 -6.52
C TYR A 108 8.56 -4.32 -6.41
N VAL A 109 7.79 -4.39 -7.49
CA VAL A 109 6.38 -3.98 -7.53
C VAL A 109 5.51 -5.22 -7.74
N GLN A 110 4.44 -5.34 -6.96
CA GLN A 110 3.43 -6.38 -7.06
C GLN A 110 2.28 -5.88 -7.94
N GLY A 111 1.80 -6.75 -8.83
CA GLY A 111 0.65 -6.48 -9.69
C GLY A 111 -0.60 -6.01 -8.94
N VAL A 112 -1.51 -5.39 -9.69
CA VAL A 112 -2.76 -4.84 -9.15
C VAL A 112 -3.63 -5.96 -8.60
N THR A 113 -4.01 -5.87 -7.33
CA THR A 113 -4.99 -6.75 -6.68
C THR A 113 -6.24 -5.94 -6.33
N GLU A 114 -7.41 -6.58 -6.30
CA GLU A 114 -8.64 -5.92 -5.85
C GLU A 114 -8.95 -6.35 -4.41
N ASP A 115 -9.17 -5.39 -3.51
CA ASP A 115 -9.62 -5.63 -2.14
C ASP A 115 -10.72 -4.63 -1.77
N GLU A 116 -11.85 -5.12 -1.27
CA GLU A 116 -13.01 -4.30 -0.88
C GLU A 116 -13.52 -3.28 -1.93
N GLY A 117 -13.21 -3.48 -3.21
CA GLY A 117 -13.56 -2.57 -4.32
C GLY A 117 -12.50 -1.52 -4.64
N GLU A 118 -11.33 -1.59 -4.00
CA GLU A 118 -10.15 -0.76 -4.26
C GLU A 118 -9.10 -1.57 -5.04
N HIS A 119 -8.28 -0.86 -5.82
CA HIS A 119 -7.19 -1.43 -6.59
C HIS A 119 -5.86 -1.21 -5.87
N LEU A 120 -5.27 -2.27 -5.35
CA LEU A 120 -4.06 -2.26 -4.54
C LEU A 120 -2.81 -2.54 -5.37
N VAL A 121 -1.79 -1.70 -5.24
CA VAL A 121 -0.44 -1.94 -5.76
C VAL A 121 0.51 -2.09 -4.57
N GLY A 122 1.19 -3.23 -4.48
CA GLY A 122 2.23 -3.44 -3.47
C GLY A 122 3.59 -2.99 -4.00
N ILE A 123 4.33 -2.18 -3.26
CA ILE A 123 5.73 -1.86 -3.56
C ILE A 123 6.62 -2.30 -2.39
N SER A 124 7.79 -2.80 -2.71
CA SER A 124 8.81 -3.17 -1.72
C SER A 124 10.02 -2.25 -1.89
N LEU A 125 10.40 -1.58 -0.83
CA LEU A 125 11.69 -0.90 -0.73
C LEU A 125 12.82 -1.93 -0.65
N SER A 126 13.98 -1.59 -1.20
CA SER A 126 15.23 -2.29 -0.89
C SER A 126 15.66 -1.94 0.53
N THR A 127 16.51 -2.77 1.15
CA THR A 127 16.98 -2.52 2.53
C THR A 127 17.65 -1.13 2.70
N GLU A 128 18.38 -0.67 1.71
CA GLU A 128 18.98 0.68 1.71
C GLU A 128 17.91 1.79 1.63
N GLY A 129 16.81 1.53 0.89
CA GLY A 129 15.65 2.41 0.80
C GLY A 129 14.85 2.46 2.10
N GLU A 130 14.67 1.32 2.79
CA GLU A 130 14.02 1.25 4.10
C GLU A 130 14.78 2.07 5.16
N GLU A 131 16.11 1.92 5.23
CA GLU A 131 16.95 2.69 6.15
C GLU A 131 16.86 4.19 5.84
N SER A 132 17.00 4.56 4.55
CA SER A 132 16.93 5.96 4.11
C SER A 132 15.56 6.58 4.36
N PHE A 133 14.48 5.83 4.17
CA PHE A 133 13.10 6.22 4.45
C PHE A 133 12.93 6.59 5.93
N HIS A 134 13.41 5.74 6.83
CA HIS A 134 13.32 5.98 8.27
C HIS A 134 14.17 7.19 8.68
N GLU A 135 15.40 7.29 8.19
CA GLU A 135 16.27 8.44 8.47
C GLU A 135 15.64 9.76 8.01
N ARG A 136 14.94 9.78 6.86
CA ARG A 136 14.26 10.98 6.34
C ARG A 136 13.01 11.34 7.14
N LEU A 137 12.21 10.36 7.56
CA LEU A 137 11.07 10.60 8.47
C LEU A 137 11.52 11.17 9.81
N GLU A 138 12.57 10.58 10.41
CA GLU A 138 13.14 11.07 11.66
C GLU A 138 13.75 12.47 11.50
N ALA A 139 14.47 12.73 10.41
CA ALA A 139 15.07 14.03 10.14
C ALA A 139 14.02 15.14 9.96
N ALA A 140 12.87 14.82 9.37
CA ALA A 140 11.75 15.74 9.25
C ALA A 140 11.01 15.96 10.59
N GLY A 141 11.14 15.00 11.52
CA GLY A 141 10.41 14.97 12.80
C GLY A 141 9.04 14.31 12.71
N ALA A 142 8.73 13.63 11.59
CA ALA A 142 7.46 12.94 11.39
C ALA A 142 7.30 11.72 12.31
N THR A 143 8.38 11.20 12.89
CA THR A 143 8.32 10.15 13.91
C THR A 143 7.93 10.64 15.30
N ASP A 144 8.14 11.93 15.61
CA ASP A 144 7.81 12.53 16.90
C ASP A 144 6.43 13.20 16.88
N ASP A 145 6.09 13.84 15.76
CA ASP A 145 4.81 14.53 15.54
C ASP A 145 4.35 14.26 14.09
N PRO A 146 3.63 13.15 13.84
CA PRO A 146 3.25 12.71 12.48
C PRO A 146 2.04 13.46 11.91
N GLU A 147 1.10 13.89 12.75
CA GLU A 147 -0.17 14.52 12.34
C GLU A 147 -0.06 15.70 11.34
N PRO A 148 0.97 16.58 11.38
CA PRO A 148 1.09 17.67 10.41
C PRO A 148 1.71 17.23 9.08
N PHE A 149 1.96 15.94 8.85
CA PHE A 149 2.63 15.44 7.65
C PHE A 149 1.74 14.56 6.79
N ALA A 150 1.97 14.62 5.48
CA ALA A 150 1.37 13.71 4.50
C ALA A 150 2.45 13.22 3.52
N VAL A 151 2.32 11.99 3.04
CA VAL A 151 3.13 11.44 1.96
C VAL A 151 2.39 11.65 0.65
N SER A 152 2.97 12.44 -0.25
CA SER A 152 2.49 12.61 -1.63
C SER A 152 3.36 11.78 -2.57
N MET A 153 2.72 10.94 -3.36
CA MET A 153 3.36 10.07 -4.35
C MET A 153 2.98 10.58 -5.73
N THR A 154 3.99 10.74 -6.57
CA THR A 154 3.85 11.30 -7.91
C THR A 154 4.39 10.35 -8.96
N LEU A 155 3.76 10.35 -10.13
CA LEU A 155 4.21 9.65 -11.34
C LEU A 155 4.33 10.68 -12.46
N ASP A 156 5.52 10.83 -13.05
CA ASP A 156 5.84 11.89 -14.03
C ASP A 156 5.52 13.31 -13.51
N GLY A 157 5.60 13.50 -12.19
CA GLY A 157 5.26 14.75 -11.51
C GLY A 157 3.75 14.99 -11.29
N GLU A 158 2.88 14.07 -11.70
CA GLU A 158 1.45 14.09 -11.39
C GLU A 158 1.19 13.35 -10.07
N GLU A 159 0.49 13.97 -9.12
CA GLU A 159 0.12 13.33 -7.85
C GLU A 159 -0.86 12.18 -8.12
N VAL A 160 -0.39 10.95 -7.95
CA VAL A 160 -1.21 9.74 -8.11
C VAL A 160 -1.83 9.31 -6.79
N ARG A 161 -1.22 9.70 -5.66
CA ARG A 161 -1.73 9.35 -4.33
C ARG A 161 -1.21 10.32 -3.29
N ARG A 162 -2.05 10.61 -2.30
CA ARG A 162 -1.68 11.31 -1.07
C ARG A 162 -2.16 10.52 0.13
N VAL A 163 -1.34 10.47 1.19
CA VAL A 163 -1.70 9.81 2.44
C VAL A 163 -1.27 10.63 3.64
N ASP A 164 -2.22 10.99 4.49
CA ASP A 164 -1.95 11.63 5.78
C ASP A 164 -1.22 10.65 6.71
N LEU A 165 -0.24 11.18 7.45
CA LEU A 165 0.48 10.41 8.45
C LEU A 165 -0.16 10.63 9.82
N ASP A 166 -0.43 9.51 10.49
CA ASP A 166 -0.86 9.49 11.89
C ASP A 166 0.07 8.63 12.72
N GLU A 167 -0.04 8.75 14.05
CA GLU A 167 0.82 8.05 15.01
C GLU A 167 0.82 6.53 14.78
N SER A 168 -0.34 5.97 14.39
CA SER A 168 -0.46 4.53 14.15
C SER A 168 0.24 4.11 12.86
N THR A 169 0.07 4.89 11.79
CA THR A 169 0.73 4.64 10.50
C THR A 169 2.25 4.76 10.63
N VAL A 170 2.75 5.83 11.26
CA VAL A 170 4.21 6.01 11.42
C VAL A 170 4.81 4.98 12.38
N ALA A 171 4.11 4.59 13.44
CA ALA A 171 4.56 3.49 14.30
C ALA A 171 4.66 2.17 13.54
N ALA A 172 3.72 1.89 12.62
CA ALA A 172 3.76 0.68 11.81
C ALA A 172 4.88 0.73 10.76
N LEU A 173 5.13 1.89 10.15
CA LEU A 173 6.18 2.10 9.14
C LEU A 173 7.60 2.13 9.74
N THR A 174 7.73 2.37 11.04
CA THR A 174 9.03 2.37 11.75
C THR A 174 9.26 1.09 12.55
N ASP A 175 8.31 0.14 12.51
CA ASP A 175 8.44 -1.14 13.17
C ASP A 175 9.41 -2.07 12.41
N GLU A 176 10.20 -2.85 13.16
CA GLU A 176 11.14 -3.81 12.59
C GLU A 176 10.46 -4.96 11.82
N GLU A 177 9.15 -5.19 12.04
CA GLU A 177 8.35 -6.24 11.38
C GLU A 177 7.76 -5.78 10.03
N TRP A 178 7.77 -4.48 9.73
CA TRP A 178 7.21 -3.93 8.48
C TRP A 178 7.89 -4.50 7.22
N GLY A 179 9.23 -4.52 7.21
CA GLY A 179 10.02 -5.11 6.12
C GLY A 179 9.85 -4.41 4.76
N GLY A 180 9.55 -3.12 4.75
CA GLY A 180 9.69 -2.28 3.56
C GLY A 180 8.55 -2.36 2.55
N VAL A 181 7.44 -3.02 2.89
CA VAL A 181 6.33 -3.24 1.96
C VAL A 181 5.20 -2.24 2.19
N LEU A 182 4.95 -1.39 1.19
CA LEU A 182 3.83 -0.45 1.17
C LEU A 182 2.73 -0.98 0.24
N THR A 183 1.51 -1.04 0.75
CA THR A 183 0.33 -1.33 -0.08
C THR A 183 -0.41 -0.03 -0.37
N LEU A 184 -0.47 0.33 -1.66
CA LEU A 184 -1.06 1.56 -2.16
C LEU A 184 -2.47 1.29 -2.71
N PRO A 185 -3.54 1.73 -2.04
CA PRO A 185 -4.88 1.66 -2.58
C PRO A 185 -5.16 2.78 -3.59
N PHE A 186 -5.85 2.44 -4.67
CA PHE A 186 -6.34 3.37 -5.68
C PHE A 186 -7.82 3.14 -5.95
N GLU A 187 -8.57 4.24 -6.12
CA GLU A 187 -9.99 4.18 -6.48
C GLU A 187 -10.19 3.75 -7.94
N SER A 188 -9.20 4.01 -8.80
CA SER A 188 -9.27 3.73 -10.23
C SER A 188 -8.30 2.62 -10.63
N ALA A 189 -8.83 1.57 -11.27
CA ALA A 189 -8.02 0.49 -11.85
C ALA A 189 -6.98 1.04 -12.84
N GLU A 190 -7.38 2.01 -13.68
CA GLU A 190 -6.50 2.62 -14.68
C GLU A 190 -5.27 3.28 -14.04
N THR A 191 -5.44 3.97 -12.91
CA THR A 191 -4.33 4.59 -12.17
C THR A 191 -3.42 3.52 -11.57
N ALA A 192 -3.99 2.50 -10.93
CA ALA A 192 -3.22 1.39 -10.35
C ALA A 192 -2.41 0.65 -11.43
N GLU A 193 -3.02 0.35 -12.57
CA GLU A 193 -2.36 -0.28 -13.70
C GLU A 193 -1.29 0.63 -14.31
N SER A 194 -1.52 1.94 -14.39
CA SER A 194 -0.52 2.90 -14.88
C SER A 194 0.71 2.96 -13.97
N VAL A 195 0.51 3.01 -12.65
CA VAL A 195 1.60 2.98 -11.66
C VAL A 195 2.38 1.68 -11.76
N TYR A 196 1.68 0.53 -11.76
CA TYR A 196 2.32 -0.77 -11.92
C TYR A 196 3.12 -0.87 -13.23
N ALA A 197 2.52 -0.49 -14.35
CA ALA A 197 3.15 -0.59 -15.67
C ALA A 197 4.35 0.34 -15.82
N SER A 198 4.34 1.51 -15.16
CA SER A 198 5.47 2.43 -15.18
C SER A 198 6.61 2.00 -14.28
N LEU A 199 6.31 1.31 -13.17
CA LEU A 199 7.32 0.81 -12.24
C LEU A 199 7.90 -0.52 -12.67
N ALA A 200 7.14 -1.37 -13.36
CA ALA A 200 7.62 -2.69 -13.75
C ALA A 200 8.70 -2.59 -14.84
N SER A 201 9.88 -3.16 -14.57
CA SER A 201 10.91 -3.34 -15.60
C SER A 201 10.44 -4.37 -16.65
N GLU A 202 10.54 -4.03 -17.94
CA GLU A 202 10.23 -4.92 -19.09
C GLU A 202 11.13 -6.16 -19.20
#